data_AF-A0A1M7URP0-F1
#
_entry.id   AF-A0A1M7URP0-F1
#
_cell.length_a   1.000
_cell.length_b   1.000
_cell.length_c   1.000
_cell.angle_alpha   90.00
_cell.angle_beta   90.00
_cell.angle_gamma   90.00
#
_symmetry.space_group_name_H-M   'P 1'
#
loop_
_entity.id
_entity.type
_entity.pdbx_description
1 polymer ?
#
loop_
_entity_poly.entity_id
_entity_poly.type
_entity_poly.pdbx_seq_one_letter_code
_entity_poly.pdbx_strand_id
1 'polypeptide(L)'
;MGTRAEFRCRCGEVRGFVADASPRAVNRVGCYCDDCQAFAHWLGRADLLGAQGLSDIVQVAPASFAFEQGQNRIKGVRLSPKGLYRWYATCCNTPVGNTLTPSVPFVGMFAAAFDQGGQRADAVFGPPTGAIMGKYAVGEAPPGTTGVRLPLLLRVISRVLGWRLRGKVWPHPFFTRGNDAPVYPVNVLTREERDALRPYCGPHPAASA
;
A
#
# COMPACT_ATOMS: atom_id res chain seq x y z
N MET A 1 24.12 -5.12 3.39
CA MET A 1 23.35 -5.00 4.65
C MET A 1 22.16 -4.11 4.36
N GLY A 2 20.95 -4.51 4.75
CA GLY A 2 19.77 -3.67 4.59
C GLY A 2 19.78 -2.57 5.65
N THR A 3 19.28 -1.39 5.32
CA THR A 3 19.13 -0.31 6.30
C THR A 3 17.77 -0.43 6.98
N ARG A 4 17.59 0.32 8.06
CA ARG A 4 16.27 0.52 8.65
C ARG A 4 15.62 1.73 7.95
N ALA A 5 14.39 1.56 7.48
CA ALA A 5 13.63 2.63 6.84
C ALA A 5 12.49 3.10 7.72
N GLU A 6 12.55 4.34 8.17
CA GLU A 6 11.55 4.91 9.09
C GLU A 6 10.24 5.18 8.36
N PHE A 7 9.15 4.70 8.93
CA PHE A 7 7.78 4.98 8.53
C PHE A 7 7.18 6.01 9.48
N ARG A 8 6.48 7.00 8.93
CA ARG A 8 5.79 8.01 9.72
C ARG A 8 4.47 8.41 9.06
N CYS A 9 3.40 8.51 9.85
CA CYS A 9 2.19 9.17 9.36
C CYS A 9 2.40 10.68 9.22
N ARG A 10 1.52 11.38 8.49
CA ARG A 10 1.65 12.83 8.22
C ARG A 10 1.85 13.67 9.48
N CYS A 11 1.11 13.41 10.57
CA CYS A 11 1.26 14.15 11.83
C CYS A 11 2.35 13.58 12.75
N GLY A 12 2.91 12.41 12.45
CA GLY A 12 3.97 11.79 13.23
C GLY A 12 3.57 11.08 14.51
N GLU A 13 2.27 10.95 14.78
CA GLU A 13 1.75 10.22 15.94
C GLU A 13 1.80 8.70 15.79
N VAL A 14 1.82 8.22 14.54
CA VAL A 14 2.07 6.81 14.21
C VAL A 14 3.43 6.71 13.58
N ARG A 15 4.28 5.84 14.15
CA ARG A 15 5.65 5.59 13.72
C ARG A 15 5.93 4.10 13.67
N GLY A 16 6.85 3.73 12.82
CA GLY A 16 7.31 2.36 12.66
C GLY A 16 8.52 2.31 11.76
N PHE A 17 8.94 1.11 11.38
CA PHE A 17 10.06 0.95 10.47
C PHE A 17 9.93 -0.31 9.64
N VAL A 18 10.59 -0.30 8.48
CA VAL A 18 10.89 -1.49 7.70
C VAL A 18 12.35 -1.91 7.95
N ALA A 19 12.55 -3.09 8.52
CA ALA A 19 13.85 -3.72 8.71
C ALA A 19 14.39 -4.31 7.39
N ASP A 20 15.71 -4.39 7.27
CA ASP A 20 16.42 -4.89 6.08
C ASP A 20 16.00 -4.20 4.77
N ALA A 21 15.59 -2.93 4.85
CA ALA A 21 15.12 -2.16 3.71
C ALA A 21 16.24 -2.01 2.68
N SER A 22 15.92 -2.39 1.44
CA SER A 22 16.80 -2.23 0.28
C SER A 22 16.01 -2.47 -1.00
N PRO A 23 16.50 -2.02 -2.18
CA PRO A 23 15.86 -2.35 -3.46
C PRO A 23 15.78 -3.86 -3.74
N ARG A 24 16.67 -4.64 -3.10
CA ARG A 24 16.70 -6.09 -3.19
C ARG A 24 15.79 -6.78 -2.18
N ALA A 25 15.25 -6.10 -1.18
CA ALA A 25 14.37 -6.71 -0.18
C ALA A 25 12.89 -6.48 -0.49
N VAL A 26 12.57 -5.44 -1.27
CA VAL A 26 11.19 -4.99 -1.54
C VAL A 26 10.78 -5.21 -2.99
N ASN A 27 9.49 -4.97 -3.26
CA ASN A 27 8.99 -4.72 -4.61
C ASN A 27 8.31 -3.35 -4.66
N ARG A 28 8.86 -2.40 -5.42
CA ARG A 28 8.23 -1.08 -5.61
C ARG A 28 7.57 -1.00 -6.98
N VAL A 29 6.33 -0.54 -7.01
CA VAL A 29 5.47 -0.51 -8.20
C VAL A 29 4.50 0.66 -8.15
N GLY A 30 4.25 1.28 -9.29
CA GLY A 30 3.11 2.19 -9.45
C GLY A 30 1.81 1.42 -9.75
N CYS A 31 0.72 1.72 -9.06
CA CYS A 31 -0.59 1.15 -9.34
C CYS A 31 -1.59 2.23 -9.73
N TYR A 32 -2.21 2.09 -10.92
CA TYR A 32 -3.25 2.99 -11.39
C TYR A 32 -4.66 2.52 -11.05
N CYS A 33 -4.88 1.40 -10.36
CA CYS A 33 -6.25 0.89 -10.23
C CYS A 33 -7.18 1.89 -9.52
N ASP A 34 -8.42 1.92 -9.99
CA ASP A 34 -9.52 2.70 -9.45
C ASP A 34 -9.74 2.46 -7.95
N ASP A 35 -9.48 1.25 -7.45
CA ASP A 35 -9.55 0.95 -6.01
C ASP A 35 -8.41 1.62 -5.19
N CYS A 36 -7.22 1.84 -5.76
CA CYS A 36 -6.16 2.59 -5.07
C CYS A 36 -6.48 4.08 -5.05
N GLN A 37 -7.01 4.60 -6.16
CA GLN A 37 -7.50 5.98 -6.25
C GLN A 37 -8.67 6.21 -5.28
N ALA A 38 -9.69 5.36 -5.29
CA ALA A 38 -10.85 5.44 -4.40
C ALA A 38 -10.44 5.43 -2.93
N PHE A 39 -9.45 4.62 -2.55
CA PHE A 39 -8.93 4.62 -1.18
C PHE A 39 -8.27 5.95 -0.80
N ALA A 40 -7.46 6.53 -1.69
CA ALA A 40 -6.85 7.84 -1.46
C ALA A 40 -7.92 8.94 -1.33
N HIS A 41 -8.95 8.94 -2.19
CA HIS A 41 -10.07 9.88 -2.10
C HIS A 41 -10.88 9.69 -0.82
N TRP A 42 -11.19 8.45 -0.43
CA TRP A 42 -11.92 8.16 0.82
C TRP A 42 -11.17 8.65 2.07
N LEU A 43 -9.84 8.59 2.06
CA LEU A 43 -9.01 9.13 3.13
C LEU A 43 -8.92 10.67 3.12
N GLY A 44 -9.39 11.34 2.05
CA GLY A 44 -9.10 12.75 1.81
C GLY A 44 -7.59 12.99 1.61
N ARG A 45 -6.90 12.01 1.03
CA ARG A 45 -5.44 12.00 0.79
C ARG A 45 -5.08 11.85 -0.68
N ALA A 46 -5.87 12.47 -1.56
CA ALA A 46 -5.57 12.52 -2.99
C ALA A 46 -4.22 13.21 -3.29
N ASP A 47 -3.68 14.00 -2.35
CA ASP A 47 -2.32 14.56 -2.38
C ASP A 47 -1.21 13.49 -2.51
N LEU A 48 -1.52 12.23 -2.17
CA LEU A 48 -0.60 11.10 -2.30
C LEU A 48 -0.63 10.43 -3.68
N LEU A 49 -1.60 10.78 -4.53
CA LEU A 49 -1.66 10.29 -5.90
C LEU A 49 -0.70 11.10 -6.76
N GLY A 50 0.16 10.40 -7.47
CA GLY A 50 1.00 11.00 -8.50
C GLY A 50 0.20 11.35 -9.76
N ALA A 51 0.92 11.74 -10.81
CA ALA A 51 0.34 12.03 -12.11
C ALA A 51 -0.60 10.90 -12.57
N GLN A 52 -1.73 11.29 -13.16
CA GLN A 52 -2.73 10.37 -13.71
C GLN A 52 -3.33 9.38 -12.68
N GLY A 53 -3.34 9.72 -11.39
CA GLY A 53 -3.92 8.88 -10.34
C GLY A 53 -3.00 7.74 -9.87
N LEU A 54 -1.69 7.85 -10.09
CA LEU A 54 -0.73 6.82 -9.73
C LEU A 54 -0.56 6.69 -8.21
N SER A 55 -0.76 5.50 -7.66
CA SER A 55 -0.31 5.17 -6.30
C SER A 55 1.08 4.55 -6.34
N ASP A 56 2.09 5.19 -5.74
CA ASP A 56 3.44 4.63 -5.61
C ASP A 56 3.55 3.74 -4.36
N ILE A 57 3.74 2.43 -4.58
CA ILE A 57 3.61 1.41 -3.55
C ILE A 57 4.91 0.65 -3.37
N VAL A 58 5.43 0.65 -2.14
CA VAL A 58 6.50 -0.23 -1.68
C VAL A 58 5.87 -1.46 -1.03
N GLN A 59 6.17 -2.64 -1.56
CA GLN A 59 5.67 -3.92 -1.05
C GLN A 59 6.76 -4.62 -0.26
N VAL A 60 6.45 -4.95 0.99
CA VAL A 60 7.36 -5.56 1.95
C VAL A 60 6.76 -6.83 2.54
N ALA A 61 7.59 -7.64 3.19
CA ALA A 61 7.11 -8.76 3.97
C ALA A 61 6.54 -8.26 5.32
N PRO A 62 5.46 -8.86 5.84
CA PRO A 62 4.90 -8.46 7.13
C PRO A 62 5.94 -8.44 8.26
N ALA A 63 6.78 -9.48 8.34
CA ALA A 63 7.82 -9.61 9.37
C ALA A 63 8.91 -8.53 9.31
N SER A 64 8.99 -7.76 8.22
CA SER A 64 9.92 -6.64 8.12
C SER A 64 9.33 -5.32 8.60
N PHE A 65 8.01 -5.20 8.74
CA PHE A 65 7.37 -3.96 9.19
C PHE A 65 6.92 -4.07 10.65
N ALA A 66 7.35 -3.12 11.48
CA ALA A 66 6.95 -3.04 12.87
C ALA A 66 6.53 -1.61 13.24
N PHE A 67 5.50 -1.49 14.07
CA PHE A 67 5.13 -0.22 14.68
C PHE A 67 5.95 0.02 15.94
N GLU A 68 6.34 1.27 16.13
CA GLU A 68 6.99 1.73 17.37
C GLU A 68 6.04 2.56 18.22
N GLN A 69 5.10 3.27 17.59
CA GLN A 69 4.19 4.18 18.26
C GLN A 69 2.86 4.29 17.52
N GLY A 70 1.78 4.51 18.26
CA GLY A 70 0.49 4.94 17.71
C GLY A 70 -0.38 3.81 17.16
N GLN A 71 -0.12 2.56 17.55
CA GLN A 71 -0.89 1.39 17.10
C GLN A 71 -2.38 1.50 17.45
N ASN A 72 -2.71 2.18 18.56
CA ASN A 72 -4.09 2.47 18.97
C ASN A 72 -4.84 3.41 18.01
N ARG A 73 -4.15 4.03 17.05
CA ARG A 73 -4.72 4.89 16.01
C ARG A 73 -4.80 4.22 14.65
N ILE A 74 -4.62 2.89 14.59
CA ILE A 74 -4.76 2.14 13.34
C ILE A 74 -6.18 1.62 13.21
N LYS A 75 -6.76 1.81 12.02
CA LYS A 75 -7.99 1.15 11.59
C LYS A 75 -7.82 0.55 10.20
N GLY A 76 -8.66 -0.42 9.87
CA GLY A 76 -8.78 -0.99 8.54
C GLY A 76 -10.07 -0.56 7.86
N VAL A 77 -10.02 -0.45 6.54
CA VAL A 77 -11.20 -0.37 5.68
C VAL A 77 -11.07 -1.38 4.54
N ARG A 78 -12.18 -1.96 4.11
CA ARG A 78 -12.28 -2.73 2.87
C ARG A 78 -13.27 -2.04 1.95
N LEU A 79 -12.89 -1.78 0.70
CA LEU A 79 -13.79 -1.18 -0.29
C LEU A 79 -14.90 -2.14 -0.74
N SER A 80 -14.76 -3.43 -0.44
CA SER A 80 -15.79 -4.45 -0.65
C SER A 80 -15.57 -5.64 0.29
N PRO A 81 -16.58 -6.50 0.52
CA PRO A 81 -16.45 -7.67 1.41
C PRO A 81 -15.36 -8.68 1.02
N LYS A 82 -14.88 -8.66 -0.24
CA LYS A 82 -13.79 -9.51 -0.73
C LYS A 82 -12.53 -8.73 -1.11
N GLY A 83 -12.52 -7.42 -0.93
CA GLY A 83 -11.39 -6.55 -1.26
C GLY A 83 -10.21 -6.68 -0.30
N LEU A 84 -9.12 -5.99 -0.62
CA LEU A 84 -7.94 -5.88 0.25
C LEU A 84 -8.30 -5.24 1.59
N TYR A 85 -7.57 -5.61 2.64
CA TYR A 85 -7.53 -4.83 3.86
C TYR A 85 -6.66 -3.60 3.61
N ARG A 86 -7.20 -2.42 3.87
CA ARG A 86 -6.50 -1.15 3.71
C ARG A 86 -6.39 -0.47 5.06
N TRP A 87 -5.18 -0.43 5.59
CA TRP A 87 -4.86 0.08 6.92
C TRP A 87 -4.47 1.55 6.84
N TYR A 88 -4.96 2.35 7.78
CA TYR A 88 -4.67 3.77 7.84
C TYR A 88 -4.58 4.27 9.28
N ALA A 89 -3.86 5.37 9.47
CA ALA A 89 -3.73 6.07 10.74
C ALA A 89 -4.87 7.09 10.87
N THR A 90 -5.72 6.95 11.87
CA THR A 90 -6.92 7.80 12.08
C THR A 90 -6.58 9.23 12.48
N CYS A 91 -5.37 9.49 13.00
CA CYS A 91 -4.93 10.82 13.41
C CYS A 91 -4.80 11.83 12.25
N CYS A 92 -4.55 11.35 11.03
CA CYS A 92 -4.33 12.21 9.86
C CYS A 92 -4.68 11.52 8.54
N ASN A 93 -5.48 10.47 8.60
CA ASN A 93 -5.88 9.62 7.48
C ASN A 93 -4.71 9.13 6.61
N THR A 94 -3.51 8.96 7.18
CA THR A 94 -2.37 8.50 6.38
C THR A 94 -2.53 7.02 6.07
N PRO A 95 -2.44 6.57 4.79
CA PRO A 95 -2.41 5.16 4.47
C PRO A 95 -1.15 4.52 5.07
N VAL A 96 -1.33 3.40 5.77
CA VAL A 96 -0.25 2.71 6.49
C VAL A 96 0.18 1.45 5.73
N GLY A 97 -0.77 0.71 5.16
CA GLY A 97 -0.45 -0.48 4.38
C GLY A 97 -1.69 -1.15 3.81
N ASN A 98 -1.51 -2.03 2.84
CA ASN A 98 -2.57 -2.87 2.29
C ASN A 98 -2.14 -4.32 2.36
N THR A 99 -3.03 -5.21 2.79
CA THR A 99 -2.77 -6.65 2.90
C THR A 99 -3.85 -7.45 2.19
N LEU A 100 -3.46 -8.62 1.68
CA LEU A 100 -4.40 -9.63 1.19
C LEU A 100 -4.91 -10.45 2.40
N THR A 101 -4.88 -11.77 2.31
CA THR A 101 -5.12 -12.67 3.42
C THR A 101 -3.88 -12.75 4.33
N PRO A 102 -4.02 -13.10 5.62
CA PRO A 102 -2.88 -13.20 6.55
C PRO A 102 -1.79 -14.18 6.11
N SER A 103 -2.16 -15.19 5.32
CA SER A 103 -1.25 -16.21 4.79
C SER A 103 -0.36 -15.75 3.64
N VAL A 104 -0.67 -14.61 2.99
CA VAL A 104 0.11 -14.06 1.89
C VAL A 104 1.03 -12.98 2.45
N PRO A 105 2.36 -13.21 2.53
CA PRO A 105 3.30 -12.25 3.11
C PRO A 105 3.43 -11.02 2.20
N PHE A 106 2.53 -10.06 2.33
CA PHE A 106 2.47 -8.89 1.47
C PHE A 106 1.85 -7.72 2.23
N VAL A 107 2.64 -6.66 2.40
CA VAL A 107 2.17 -5.36 2.87
C VAL A 107 2.56 -4.31 1.83
N GLY A 108 1.57 -3.70 1.16
CA GLY A 108 1.79 -2.60 0.21
C GLY A 108 1.59 -1.24 0.87
N MET A 109 2.65 -0.46 1.00
CA MET A 109 2.71 0.83 1.70
C MET A 109 2.94 1.97 0.71
N PHE A 110 2.38 3.15 0.94
CA PHE A 110 2.66 4.31 0.10
C PHE A 110 4.11 4.77 0.30
N ALA A 111 4.86 4.95 -0.80
CA ALA A 111 6.27 5.34 -0.76
C ALA A 111 6.47 6.66 0.01
N ALA A 112 5.55 7.62 -0.14
CA ALA A 112 5.58 8.92 0.54
C ALA A 112 5.61 8.83 2.08
N ALA A 113 5.17 7.72 2.68
CA ALA A 113 5.24 7.52 4.13
C ALA A 113 6.68 7.31 4.65
N PHE A 114 7.65 7.15 3.75
CA PHE A 114 9.07 7.02 4.03
C PHE A 114 9.89 8.28 3.70
N ASP A 115 9.25 9.36 3.24
CA ASP A 115 9.91 10.61 2.88
C ASP A 115 9.94 11.59 4.06
N GLN A 116 10.83 11.38 5.03
CA GLN A 116 10.86 12.11 6.30
C GLN A 116 12.29 12.31 6.83
N GLY A 117 12.58 13.45 7.48
CA GLY A 117 13.82 13.65 8.23
C GLY A 117 15.11 13.45 7.41
N GLY A 118 15.07 13.76 6.11
CA GLY A 118 16.18 13.53 5.17
C GLY A 118 16.15 12.16 4.48
N GLN A 119 15.40 11.19 4.99
CA GLN A 119 15.14 9.93 4.28
C GLN A 119 14.26 10.18 3.04
N ARG A 120 14.58 9.48 1.95
CA ARG A 120 13.77 9.45 0.73
C ARG A 120 13.51 8.01 0.30
N ALA A 121 12.28 7.70 -0.07
CA ALA A 121 11.88 6.36 -0.51
C ALA A 121 12.74 5.86 -1.67
N ASP A 122 13.07 6.73 -2.64
CA ASP A 122 13.96 6.42 -3.77
C ASP A 122 15.36 5.98 -3.33
N ALA A 123 15.94 6.65 -2.34
CA ALA A 123 17.27 6.32 -1.83
C ALA A 123 17.29 4.97 -1.10
N VAL A 124 16.20 4.62 -0.41
CA VAL A 124 16.09 3.39 0.38
C VAL A 124 15.67 2.18 -0.46
N PHE A 125 14.63 2.35 -1.27
CA PHE A 125 13.95 1.25 -1.98
C PHE A 125 14.27 1.19 -3.46
N GLY A 126 14.98 2.19 -3.99
CA GLY A 126 15.21 2.33 -5.43
C GLY A 126 13.96 2.75 -6.19
N PRO A 127 14.07 2.94 -7.51
CA PRO A 127 12.94 3.37 -8.34
C PRO A 127 11.86 2.28 -8.45
N PRO A 128 10.61 2.65 -8.76
CA PRO A 128 9.58 1.69 -9.13
C PRO A 128 10.04 0.80 -10.29
N THR A 129 9.80 -0.50 -10.17
CA THR A 129 10.16 -1.50 -11.19
C THR A 129 9.22 -1.52 -12.40
N GLY A 130 8.14 -0.73 -12.33
CA GLY A 130 7.14 -0.57 -13.36
C GLY A 130 5.83 -0.02 -12.78
N ALA A 131 4.83 0.09 -13.64
CA ALA A 131 3.46 0.41 -13.24
C ALA A 131 2.47 -0.59 -13.83
N ILE A 132 1.33 -0.76 -13.17
CA ILE A 132 0.26 -1.71 -13.49
C ILE A 132 -1.10 -1.01 -13.50
N MET A 133 -2.08 -1.70 -14.08
CA MET A 133 -3.49 -1.28 -14.07
C MET A 133 -3.74 0.05 -14.81
N GLY A 134 -2.89 0.37 -15.79
CA GLY A 134 -2.94 1.62 -16.54
C GLY A 134 -4.24 1.91 -17.26
N LYS A 135 -5.09 0.91 -17.48
CA LYS A 135 -6.46 1.09 -18.00
C LYS A 135 -7.35 1.98 -17.11
N TYR A 136 -6.94 2.20 -15.86
CA TYR A 136 -7.60 3.08 -14.89
C TYR A 136 -6.82 4.39 -14.67
N ALA A 137 -5.71 4.62 -15.37
CA ALA A 137 -4.99 5.88 -15.27
C ALA A 137 -5.89 7.02 -15.75
N VAL A 138 -5.85 8.17 -15.05
CA VAL A 138 -6.60 9.36 -15.44
C VAL A 138 -6.05 9.90 -16.76
N GLY A 139 -6.91 10.05 -17.75
CA GLY A 139 -6.54 10.42 -19.11
C GLY A 139 -5.97 9.24 -19.90
N GLU A 140 -4.95 9.50 -20.71
CA GLU A 140 -4.34 8.47 -21.56
C GLU A 140 -3.47 7.51 -20.74
N ALA A 141 -3.70 6.20 -20.91
CA ALA A 141 -2.96 5.18 -20.20
C ALA A 141 -1.46 5.21 -20.58
N PRO A 142 -0.53 5.29 -19.62
CA PRO A 142 0.90 5.30 -19.93
C PRO A 142 1.33 4.04 -20.70
N PRO A 143 2.26 4.16 -21.67
CA PRO A 143 2.75 3.02 -22.43
C PRO A 143 3.25 1.87 -21.55
N GLY A 144 2.87 0.64 -21.89
CA GLY A 144 3.32 -0.56 -21.18
C GLY A 144 2.70 -0.76 -19.79
N THR A 145 1.59 -0.10 -19.46
CA THR A 145 0.94 -0.22 -18.13
C THR A 145 -0.44 -0.91 -18.15
N THR A 146 -1.04 -1.11 -19.33
CA THR A 146 -2.39 -1.70 -19.50
C THR A 146 -2.40 -3.23 -19.55
N GLY A 147 -1.33 -3.84 -20.07
CA GLY A 147 -1.19 -5.29 -20.21
C GLY A 147 -0.55 -5.99 -19.01
N VAL A 148 -0.59 -7.33 -19.01
CA VAL A 148 0.11 -8.14 -18.01
C VAL A 148 1.61 -8.07 -18.27
N ARG A 149 2.35 -7.50 -17.32
CA ARG A 149 3.81 -7.44 -17.38
C ARG A 149 4.40 -8.68 -16.74
N LEU A 150 4.65 -9.72 -17.54
CA LEU A 150 5.16 -11.01 -17.05
C LEU A 150 6.41 -10.89 -16.15
N PRO A 151 7.43 -10.07 -16.47
CA PRO A 151 8.59 -9.90 -15.57
C PRO A 151 8.23 -9.33 -14.20
N LEU A 152 7.28 -8.39 -14.15
CA LEU A 152 6.82 -7.79 -12.89
C LEU A 152 5.99 -8.79 -12.09
N LEU A 153 5.12 -9.55 -12.74
CA LEU A 153 4.33 -10.60 -12.11
C LEU A 153 5.23 -11.70 -11.52
N LEU A 154 6.19 -12.20 -12.29
CA LEU A 154 7.18 -13.19 -11.82
C LEU A 154 8.02 -12.65 -10.66
N ARG A 155 8.35 -11.35 -10.68
CA ARG A 155 9.01 -10.69 -9.55
C ARG A 155 8.14 -10.71 -8.29
N VAL A 156 6.86 -10.38 -8.38
CA VAL A 156 5.95 -10.44 -7.22
C VAL A 156 5.82 -11.88 -6.70
N ILE A 157 5.61 -12.85 -7.58
CA ILE A 157 5.47 -14.27 -7.20
C ILE A 157 6.74 -14.77 -6.50
N SER A 158 7.92 -14.55 -7.09
CA SER A 158 9.20 -14.97 -6.50
C SER A 158 9.47 -14.30 -5.15
N ARG A 159 9.05 -13.03 -4.98
CA ARG A 159 9.14 -12.33 -3.68
C ARG A 159 8.25 -12.97 -2.62
N VAL A 160 6.97 -13.16 -2.92
CA VAL A 160 6.00 -13.75 -2.00
C VAL A 160 6.42 -15.16 -1.61
N LEU A 161 6.83 -15.99 -2.57
CA LEU A 161 7.34 -17.33 -2.30
C LEU A 161 8.60 -17.28 -1.43
N GLY A 162 9.57 -16.45 -1.78
CA GLY A 162 10.81 -16.30 -1.00
C GLY A 162 10.55 -15.81 0.42
N TRP A 163 9.63 -14.86 0.63
CA TRP A 163 9.25 -14.42 1.97
C TRP A 163 8.56 -15.52 2.76
N ARG A 164 7.68 -16.30 2.13
CA ARG A 164 7.01 -17.44 2.76
C ARG A 164 8.00 -18.51 3.19
N LEU A 165 8.92 -18.91 2.32
CA LEU A 165 9.96 -19.92 2.60
C LEU A 165 10.91 -19.49 3.72
N ARG A 166 11.15 -18.18 3.87
CA ARG A 166 11.95 -17.61 4.97
C ARG A 166 11.14 -17.31 6.23
N GLY A 167 9.89 -17.73 6.31
CA GLY A 167 9.03 -17.48 7.47
C GLY A 167 8.64 -16.02 7.69
N LYS A 168 8.85 -15.12 6.71
CA LYS A 168 8.58 -13.68 6.83
C LYS A 168 7.09 -13.30 6.77
N VAL A 169 6.20 -14.28 6.93
CA VAL A 169 4.77 -14.04 7.19
C VAL A 169 4.58 -13.50 8.61
N TRP A 170 5.39 -13.97 9.57
CA TRP A 170 5.26 -13.64 10.99
C TRP A 170 6.58 -13.07 11.55
N PRO A 171 6.54 -12.10 12.49
CA PRO A 171 5.33 -11.46 13.05
C PRO A 171 4.55 -10.66 12.00
N HIS A 172 3.23 -10.56 12.16
CA HIS A 172 2.36 -9.82 11.24
C HIS A 172 1.83 -8.57 11.95
N PRO A 173 2.04 -7.35 11.43
CA PRO A 173 1.66 -6.12 12.12
C PRO A 173 0.15 -5.88 12.18
N PHE A 174 -0.64 -6.56 11.34
CA PHE A 174 -2.08 -6.35 11.22
C PHE A 174 -2.97 -7.56 11.55
N PHE A 175 -2.41 -8.75 11.76
CA PHE A 175 -3.18 -9.97 12.00
C PHE A 175 -2.62 -10.75 13.17
N THR A 176 -3.49 -11.46 13.88
CA THR A 176 -3.12 -12.31 15.01
C THR A 176 -2.85 -13.73 14.54
N ARG A 177 -1.72 -14.30 14.96
CA ARG A 177 -1.35 -15.68 14.61
C ARG A 177 -2.32 -16.65 15.28
N GLY A 178 -2.86 -17.60 14.49
CA GLY A 178 -3.66 -18.71 15.00
C GLY A 178 -5.16 -18.58 14.74
N ASN A 179 -5.71 -17.37 14.75
CA ASN A 179 -7.12 -17.12 14.37
C ASN A 179 -7.26 -16.26 13.10
N ASP A 180 -6.14 -15.78 12.54
CA ASP A 180 -6.08 -15.00 11.31
C ASP A 180 -6.96 -13.74 11.33
N ALA A 181 -7.35 -13.28 12.53
CA ALA A 181 -8.21 -12.13 12.73
C ALA A 181 -7.39 -10.82 12.65
N PRO A 182 -7.96 -9.75 12.08
CA PRO A 182 -7.44 -8.39 12.23
C PRO A 182 -7.11 -8.03 13.67
N VAL A 183 -5.93 -7.45 13.90
CA VAL A 183 -5.56 -6.86 15.21
C VAL A 183 -6.34 -5.58 15.47
N TYR A 184 -6.69 -4.85 14.40
CA TYR A 184 -7.37 -3.55 14.46
C TYR A 184 -8.80 -3.64 13.92
N PRO A 185 -9.72 -2.75 14.36
CA PRO A 185 -11.08 -2.68 13.81
C PRO A 185 -11.07 -2.46 12.30
N VAL A 186 -11.92 -3.21 11.58
CA VAL A 186 -12.06 -3.12 10.12
C VAL A 186 -13.50 -2.78 9.76
N ASN A 187 -13.70 -1.68 9.03
CA ASN A 187 -14.99 -1.37 8.40
C ASN A 187 -15.02 -1.90 6.96
N VAL A 188 -16.20 -2.25 6.46
CA VAL A 188 -16.43 -2.51 5.03
C VAL A 188 -17.34 -1.43 4.50
N LEU A 189 -16.92 -0.73 3.45
CA LEU A 189 -17.77 0.29 2.84
C LEU A 189 -19.03 -0.35 2.27
N THR A 190 -20.13 0.38 2.36
CA THR A 190 -21.34 0.02 1.61
C THR A 190 -21.07 0.17 0.11
N ARG A 191 -21.95 -0.43 -0.70
CA ARG A 191 -21.84 -0.28 -2.14
C ARG A 191 -22.00 1.18 -2.54
N GLU A 192 -22.93 1.89 -1.92
CA GLU A 192 -23.23 3.29 -2.18
C GLU A 192 -22.05 4.19 -1.82
N GLU A 193 -21.42 3.98 -0.65
CA GLU A 193 -20.20 4.69 -0.25
C GLU A 193 -19.05 4.44 -1.24
N ARG A 194 -18.89 3.20 -1.70
CA ARG A 194 -17.86 2.86 -2.69
C ARG A 194 -18.14 3.49 -4.04
N ASP A 195 -19.39 3.44 -4.51
CA ASP A 195 -19.80 3.95 -5.82
C ASP A 195 -19.69 5.48 -5.85
N ALA A 196 -19.91 6.17 -4.72
CA ALA A 196 -19.69 7.61 -4.57
C ALA A 196 -18.22 8.05 -4.76
N LEU A 197 -17.24 7.14 -4.64
CA LEU A 197 -15.83 7.43 -4.88
C LEU A 197 -15.44 7.33 -6.36
N ARG A 198 -16.24 6.65 -7.18
CA ARG A 198 -15.92 6.40 -8.60
C ARG A 198 -15.83 7.65 -9.47
N PRO A 199 -16.63 8.71 -9.26
CA PRO A 199 -16.49 9.97 -10.00
C PRO A 199 -15.12 10.64 -9.86
N TYR A 200 -14.32 10.31 -8.83
CA TYR A 200 -12.97 10.86 -8.65
C TYR A 200 -11.87 9.97 -9.27
N CYS A 201 -12.22 8.76 -9.70
CA CYS A 201 -11.27 7.77 -10.18
C CYS A 201 -11.17 7.80 -11.71
N GLY A 202 -10.01 7.40 -12.23
CA GLY A 202 -9.81 7.23 -13.65
C GLY A 202 -10.61 6.07 -14.27
N PRO A 203 -10.67 6.01 -15.60
CA PRO A 203 -9.87 6.84 -16.52
C PRO A 203 -10.44 8.24 -16.78
N HIS A 204 -11.72 8.45 -16.52
CA HIS A 204 -12.42 9.70 -16.79
C HIS A 204 -13.15 10.19 -15.53
N PRO A 205 -12.44 10.86 -14.60
CA PRO A 205 -13.08 11.39 -13.40
C PRO A 205 -14.09 12.47 -13.81
N ALA A 206 -15.31 12.35 -13.27
CA ALA A 206 -16.39 13.32 -13.45
C ALA A 206 -16.36 14.43 -12.38
N ALA A 207 -15.58 14.25 -11.32
CA ALA A 207 -15.39 15.22 -10.26
C ALA A 207 -13.90 15.55 -10.09
N SER A 208 -13.60 16.82 -9.83
CA SER A 208 -12.27 17.23 -9.35
C SER A 208 -12.19 17.01 -7.85
N ALA A 209 -11.02 16.57 -7.38
CA ALA A 209 -10.73 16.31 -5.98
C ALA A 209 -10.57 17.60 -5.16
#